data_AF-A0A496L2F4-F1
#
_entry.id   AF-A0A496L2F4-F1
#
_cell.length_a   1.000
_cell.length_b   1.000
_cell.length_c   1.000
_cell.angle_alpha   90.00
_cell.angle_beta   90.00
_cell.angle_gamma   90.00
#
_symmetry.space_group_name_H-M   'P 1'
#
loop_
_entity.id
_entity.type
_entity.pdbx_description
1 polymer ?
#
loop_
_entity_poly.entity_id
_entity_poly.type
_entity_poly.pdbx_seq_one_letter_code
_entity_poly.pdbx_strand_id
1 'polypeptide(L)'
;MRYNGFTNRYSKNICGNIVAAICVMCIVVCLHSCEQNKIKNIYFKKDKVQLSVHEQYTAELFMEPFSETDYDRVTWKSSDNSVAVVDKMGHITAVYTGSCIVTARCGKLRASIEVAVLPINIAFDSSKALAYFYGDSYDNSCNTVVVRFLSDGCRIEPNGDITGAGTYINMQLFAPKSTDSIALGTFRQSNTPMQYAFLSGYLREHNDRRYVLGSYFGNLSGGGNSVVLIKEGVFNISKRMSQYVVEGVFRGDKDEVIELSYSGKIPLFDRSNTTADTVVFDRRTSAIDDLGDLYNVGCHIFRVKYSNNVGDLLQIEMATPLIAKSIVAGEYSVGSSIREFSLVPSDMVTGGGTIIKRNGILDKVLYGRVRVFRKSANSIIIR
;
A
#
# COMPACT_ATOMS: atom_id res chain seq x y z
N MET A 1 66.50 74.27 -5.26
CA MET A 1 66.22 73.62 -6.56
C MET A 1 65.09 72.62 -6.36
N ARG A 2 64.03 72.72 -7.17
CA ARG A 2 62.84 71.85 -7.15
C ARG A 2 63.17 70.50 -7.77
N TYR A 3 63.18 69.43 -6.99
CA TYR A 3 63.06 68.04 -7.46
C TYR A 3 62.24 67.28 -6.41
N ASN A 4 61.38 66.34 -6.82
CA ASN A 4 60.51 65.47 -6.00
C ASN A 4 59.00 65.79 -5.96
N GLY A 5 58.41 66.23 -7.09
CA GLY A 5 56.94 66.35 -7.22
C GLY A 5 56.29 65.52 -8.35
N PHE A 6 57.05 65.16 -9.39
CA PHE A 6 56.45 64.63 -10.63
C PHE A 6 56.48 63.11 -10.78
N THR A 7 57.35 62.41 -10.06
CA THR A 7 57.51 60.94 -10.19
C THR A 7 56.48 60.12 -9.40
N ASN A 8 55.79 60.72 -8.42
CA ASN A 8 54.93 59.98 -7.49
C ASN A 8 53.45 59.88 -7.96
N ARG A 9 52.95 60.81 -8.79
CA ARG A 9 51.59 60.71 -9.37
C ARG A 9 51.53 59.81 -10.61
N TYR A 10 52.57 59.85 -11.45
CA TYR A 10 52.66 58.98 -12.62
C TYR A 10 52.83 57.50 -12.23
N SER A 11 53.67 57.18 -11.24
CA SER A 11 53.82 55.77 -10.80
C SER A 11 52.57 55.24 -10.09
N LYS A 12 51.84 56.06 -9.33
CA LYS A 12 50.56 55.67 -8.72
C LYS A 12 49.46 55.38 -9.75
N ASN A 13 49.35 56.20 -10.80
CA ASN A 13 48.36 55.97 -11.87
C ASN A 13 48.72 54.76 -12.74
N ILE A 14 50.00 54.53 -13.01
CA ILE A 14 50.47 53.34 -13.73
C ILE A 14 50.24 52.08 -12.88
N CYS A 15 50.54 52.12 -11.59
CA CYS A 15 50.30 51.01 -10.66
C CYS A 15 48.80 50.69 -10.51
N GLY A 16 47.95 51.72 -10.38
CA GLY A 16 46.49 51.55 -10.33
C GLY A 16 45.89 50.97 -11.61
N ASN A 17 46.36 51.41 -12.78
CA ASN A 17 45.91 50.89 -14.08
C ASN A 17 46.39 49.47 -14.35
N ILE A 18 47.60 49.10 -13.90
CA ILE A 18 48.12 47.73 -14.00
C ILE A 18 47.33 46.79 -13.08
N VAL A 19 47.03 47.21 -11.84
CA VAL A 19 46.20 46.41 -10.91
C VAL A 19 44.78 46.22 -11.47
N ALA A 20 44.17 47.27 -12.02
CA ALA A 20 42.86 47.17 -12.67
C ALA A 20 42.88 46.24 -13.90
N ALA A 21 43.92 46.31 -14.74
CA ALA A 21 44.07 45.42 -15.90
C ALA A 21 44.27 43.96 -15.49
N ILE A 22 45.05 43.68 -14.43
CA ILE A 22 45.22 42.34 -13.88
C ILE A 22 43.89 41.83 -13.31
N CYS A 23 43.14 42.65 -12.57
CA CYS A 23 41.83 42.25 -12.05
C CYS A 23 40.83 41.92 -13.17
N VAL A 24 40.77 42.73 -14.23
CA VAL A 24 39.90 42.47 -15.39
C VAL A 24 40.36 41.19 -16.12
N MET A 25 41.66 41.00 -16.32
CA MET A 25 42.19 39.79 -16.93
C MET A 25 41.89 38.54 -16.08
N CYS A 26 42.03 38.62 -14.76
CA CYS A 26 41.65 37.55 -13.84
C CYS A 26 40.16 37.25 -13.90
N ILE A 27 39.29 38.27 -13.94
CA ILE A 27 37.83 38.08 -14.07
C ILE A 27 37.50 37.42 -15.43
N VAL A 28 38.10 37.87 -16.52
CA VAL A 28 37.87 37.30 -17.86
C VAL A 28 38.39 35.86 -17.95
N VAL A 29 39.55 35.55 -17.37
CA VAL A 29 40.10 34.18 -17.30
C VAL A 29 39.23 33.29 -16.42
N CYS A 30 38.75 33.79 -15.28
CA CYS A 30 37.82 33.07 -14.42
C CYS A 30 36.47 32.82 -15.11
N LEU A 31 35.93 33.80 -15.85
CA LEU A 31 34.69 33.64 -16.60
C LEU A 31 34.85 32.67 -17.78
N HIS A 32 35.96 32.72 -18.54
CA HIS A 32 36.27 31.76 -19.61
C HIS A 32 36.46 30.34 -19.07
N SER A 33 37.17 30.17 -17.96
CA SER A 33 37.35 28.87 -17.29
C SER A 33 36.01 28.29 -16.79
N CYS A 34 35.11 29.15 -16.29
CA CYS A 34 33.77 28.75 -15.86
C CYS A 34 32.90 28.26 -17.02
N GLU A 35 33.03 28.86 -18.21
CA GLU A 35 32.28 28.48 -19.40
C GLU A 35 32.80 27.18 -20.05
N GLN A 36 34.10 26.89 -19.92
CA GLN A 36 34.74 25.71 -20.51
C GLN A 36 34.51 24.41 -19.70
N ASN A 37 34.27 24.53 -18.40
CA ASN A 37 34.05 23.40 -17.46
C ASN A 37 32.58 22.96 -17.33
N LYS A 38 31.67 23.58 -18.07
CA LYS A 38 30.26 23.21 -18.04
C LYS A 38 30.03 21.86 -18.73
N ILE A 39 29.34 20.95 -18.06
CA ILE A 39 28.95 19.66 -18.65
C ILE A 39 28.17 19.87 -19.97
N LYS A 40 28.54 19.11 -21.00
CA LYS A 40 27.93 19.18 -22.34
C LYS A 40 27.09 17.93 -22.64
N ASN A 41 27.54 16.78 -22.13
CA ASN A 41 26.88 15.52 -22.37
C ASN A 41 26.89 14.64 -21.12
N ILE A 42 25.84 13.83 -20.95
CA ILE A 42 25.80 12.71 -20.02
C ILE A 42 25.26 11.48 -20.75
N TYR A 43 25.82 10.31 -20.53
CA TYR A 43 25.39 9.08 -21.23
C TYR A 43 25.71 7.82 -20.44
N PHE A 44 25.07 6.72 -20.83
CA PHE A 44 25.42 5.37 -20.41
C PHE A 44 26.12 4.65 -21.56
N LYS A 45 27.09 3.79 -21.24
CA LYS A 45 27.68 2.88 -22.26
C LYS A 45 26.71 1.79 -22.70
N LYS A 46 25.77 1.40 -21.83
CA LYS A 46 24.70 0.47 -22.12
C LYS A 46 23.38 1.23 -22.17
N ASP A 47 22.61 1.00 -23.22
CA ASP A 47 21.25 1.51 -23.38
C ASP A 47 20.20 0.53 -22.85
N LYS A 48 20.57 -0.73 -22.60
CA LYS A 48 19.70 -1.77 -22.04
C LYS A 48 20.42 -2.71 -21.07
N VAL A 49 19.69 -3.15 -20.05
CA VAL A 49 20.08 -4.22 -19.12
C VAL A 49 18.90 -5.17 -18.88
N GLN A 50 19.21 -6.45 -18.71
CA GLN A 50 18.25 -7.50 -18.38
C GLN A 50 18.60 -8.07 -17.01
N LEU A 51 17.62 -8.16 -16.12
CA LEU A 51 17.78 -8.53 -14.71
C LEU A 51 16.80 -9.61 -14.30
N SER A 52 17.21 -10.47 -13.38
CA SER A 52 16.29 -11.32 -12.61
C SER A 52 15.63 -10.50 -11.50
N VAL A 53 14.48 -10.95 -11.00
CA VAL A 53 13.84 -10.31 -9.83
C VAL A 53 14.82 -10.30 -8.65
N HIS A 54 14.91 -9.16 -7.94
CA HIS A 54 15.87 -8.87 -6.86
C HIS A 54 17.34 -8.71 -7.27
N GLU A 55 17.68 -8.89 -8.55
CA GLU A 55 19.04 -8.59 -9.03
C GLU A 55 19.31 -7.08 -9.00
N GLN A 56 20.56 -6.72 -8.76
CA GLN A 56 21.02 -5.34 -8.73
C GLN A 56 21.97 -5.04 -9.88
N TYR A 57 21.90 -3.82 -10.39
CA TYR A 57 22.80 -3.31 -11.42
C TYR A 57 23.15 -1.84 -11.13
N THR A 58 24.44 -1.52 -11.12
CA THR A 58 24.89 -0.13 -10.98
C THR A 58 25.05 0.48 -12.37
N ALA A 59 24.24 1.49 -12.69
CA ALA A 59 24.34 2.21 -13.95
C ALA A 59 25.53 3.19 -13.93
N GLU A 60 26.54 2.93 -14.74
CA GLU A 60 27.74 3.77 -14.84
C GLU A 60 27.46 5.00 -15.73
N LEU A 61 27.23 6.16 -15.11
CA LEU A 61 26.96 7.43 -15.77
C LEU A 61 28.27 8.14 -16.16
N PHE A 62 28.45 8.41 -17.45
CA PHE A 62 29.56 9.19 -17.99
C PHE A 62 29.16 10.66 -18.16
N MET A 63 30.07 11.59 -17.85
CA MET A 63 29.90 13.03 -18.03
C MET A 63 31.07 13.63 -18.80
N GLU A 64 30.76 14.51 -19.77
CA GLU A 64 31.76 15.14 -20.62
C GLU A 64 31.58 16.66 -20.69
N PRO A 65 32.56 17.46 -20.23
CA PRO A 65 33.66 17.07 -19.33
C PRO A 65 33.14 16.57 -17.97
N PHE A 66 33.97 15.83 -17.23
CA PHE A 66 33.61 15.40 -15.87
C PHE A 66 33.59 16.59 -14.90
N SER A 67 32.57 16.65 -14.04
CA SER A 67 32.38 17.64 -12.99
C SER A 67 31.78 16.95 -11.77
N GLU A 68 32.56 16.83 -10.69
CA GLU A 68 32.12 16.20 -9.44
C GLU A 68 30.92 16.95 -8.83
N THR A 69 30.93 18.28 -8.89
CA THR A 69 29.83 19.11 -8.41
C THR A 69 28.52 18.88 -9.19
N ASP A 70 28.61 18.61 -10.48
CA ASP A 70 27.42 18.30 -11.29
C ASP A 70 27.00 16.83 -11.15
N TYR A 71 27.94 15.93 -10.87
CA TYR A 71 27.67 14.53 -10.54
C TYR A 71 26.83 14.41 -9.26
N ASP A 72 27.19 15.15 -8.22
CA ASP A 72 26.43 15.20 -6.95
C ASP A 72 25.02 15.80 -7.11
N ARG A 73 24.74 16.50 -8.22
CA ARG A 73 23.44 17.08 -8.54
C ARG A 73 22.59 16.20 -9.46
N VAL A 74 23.08 15.03 -9.84
CA VAL A 74 22.32 14.10 -10.68
C VAL A 74 21.10 13.60 -9.92
N THR A 75 19.95 13.70 -10.57
CA THR A 75 18.72 13.08 -10.09
C THR A 75 18.42 11.83 -10.90
N TRP A 76 18.07 10.76 -10.21
CA TRP A 76 17.68 9.48 -10.80
C TRP A 76 16.18 9.26 -10.67
N LYS A 77 15.59 8.61 -11.68
CA LYS A 77 14.18 8.23 -11.66
C LYS A 77 13.95 6.97 -12.47
N SER A 78 13.15 6.05 -11.95
CA SER A 78 12.53 4.97 -12.73
C SER A 78 11.16 5.41 -13.24
N SER A 79 10.81 5.00 -14.46
CA SER A 79 9.46 5.19 -15.00
C SER A 79 8.41 4.33 -14.28
N ASP A 80 8.83 3.19 -13.71
CA ASP A 80 7.95 2.29 -12.95
C ASP A 80 8.73 1.62 -11.80
N ASN A 81 8.55 2.15 -10.59
CA ASN A 81 9.15 1.62 -9.37
C ASN A 81 8.63 0.22 -8.98
N SER A 82 7.53 -0.24 -9.57
CA SER A 82 7.06 -1.62 -9.36
C SER A 82 7.78 -2.64 -10.25
N VAL A 83 8.58 -2.18 -11.24
CA VAL A 83 9.47 -3.03 -12.06
C VAL A 83 10.90 -2.93 -11.55
N ALA A 84 11.44 -1.72 -11.42
CA ALA A 84 12.76 -1.49 -10.84
C ALA A 84 12.84 -0.14 -10.13
N VAL A 85 13.54 -0.10 -9.00
CA VAL A 85 13.85 1.14 -8.28
C VAL A 85 15.30 1.53 -8.52
N VAL A 86 15.60 2.82 -8.48
CA VAL A 86 16.95 3.35 -8.58
C VAL A 86 17.20 4.31 -7.43
N ASP A 87 18.37 4.20 -6.79
CA ASP A 87 18.76 5.13 -5.74
C ASP A 87 19.54 6.35 -6.26
N LYS A 88 19.98 7.22 -5.35
CA LYS A 88 20.72 8.44 -5.69
C LYS A 88 22.09 8.19 -6.33
N MET A 89 22.64 6.98 -6.17
CA MET A 89 23.96 6.58 -6.67
C MET A 89 23.86 5.81 -7.99
N GLY A 90 22.66 5.61 -8.53
CA GLY A 90 22.45 4.84 -9.75
C GLY A 90 22.43 3.33 -9.52
N HIS A 91 22.25 2.86 -8.28
CA HIS A 91 22.02 1.46 -7.99
C HIS A 91 20.56 1.11 -8.34
N ILE A 92 20.39 0.35 -9.42
CA ILE A 92 19.11 -0.17 -9.89
C ILE A 92 18.88 -1.51 -9.21
N THR A 93 17.73 -1.67 -8.55
CA THR A 93 17.28 -2.94 -7.98
C THR A 93 16.01 -3.39 -8.70
N ALA A 94 16.05 -4.57 -9.31
CA ALA A 94 14.88 -5.20 -9.92
C ALA A 94 13.86 -5.57 -8.83
N VAL A 95 12.62 -5.12 -9.00
CA VAL A 95 11.52 -5.34 -8.05
C VAL A 95 10.63 -6.47 -8.53
N TYR A 96 10.14 -6.40 -9.78
CA TYR A 96 9.23 -7.38 -10.33
C TYR A 96 9.31 -7.42 -11.86
N THR A 97 8.78 -8.47 -12.48
CA THR A 97 8.80 -8.65 -13.94
C THR A 97 8.23 -7.43 -14.65
N GLY A 98 8.81 -7.10 -15.81
CA GLY A 98 8.31 -6.04 -16.69
C GLY A 98 9.43 -5.27 -17.36
N SER A 99 9.12 -4.09 -17.87
CA SER A 99 10.12 -3.20 -18.44
C SER A 99 9.90 -1.76 -17.97
N CYS A 100 10.98 -1.08 -17.62
CA CYS A 100 10.96 0.33 -17.24
C CYS A 100 12.19 1.06 -17.77
N ILE A 101 12.11 2.39 -17.82
CA ILE A 101 13.22 3.25 -18.19
C ILE A 101 13.77 3.91 -16.93
N VAL A 102 15.05 3.72 -16.66
CA VAL A 102 15.77 4.48 -15.63
C VAL A 102 16.47 5.65 -16.29
N THR A 103 16.28 6.85 -15.74
CA THR A 103 16.80 8.11 -16.27
C THR A 103 17.67 8.82 -15.23
N ALA A 104 18.90 9.15 -15.61
CA ALA A 104 19.75 10.11 -14.91
C ALA A 104 19.59 11.49 -15.55
N ARG A 105 19.48 12.53 -14.72
CA ARG A 105 19.31 13.91 -15.18
C ARG A 105 20.27 14.84 -14.45
N CYS A 106 20.99 15.66 -15.20
CA CYS A 106 21.74 16.80 -14.67
C CYS A 106 21.33 18.08 -15.42
N GLY A 107 20.62 18.97 -14.73
CA GLY A 107 20.03 20.17 -15.34
C GLY A 107 19.06 19.86 -16.48
N LYS A 108 19.48 20.16 -17.72
CA LYS A 108 18.71 19.88 -18.96
C LYS A 108 19.13 18.58 -19.64
N LEU A 109 20.30 18.04 -19.31
CA LEU A 109 20.85 16.82 -19.91
C LEU A 109 20.20 15.58 -19.29
N ARG A 110 20.05 14.52 -20.10
CA ARG A 110 19.44 13.25 -19.70
C ARG A 110 20.18 12.09 -20.34
N ALA A 111 20.38 11.04 -19.56
CA ALA A 111 20.75 9.71 -20.05
C ALA A 111 19.69 8.72 -19.57
N SER A 112 19.38 7.72 -20.40
CA SER A 112 18.38 6.71 -20.08
C SER A 112 18.90 5.31 -20.40
N ILE A 113 18.52 4.35 -19.56
CA ILE A 113 18.79 2.92 -19.76
C ILE A 113 17.46 2.16 -19.62
N GLU A 114 17.19 1.27 -20.56
CA GLU A 114 16.07 0.33 -20.51
C GLU A 114 16.43 -0.81 -19.55
N VAL A 115 15.54 -1.08 -18.59
CA VAL A 115 15.66 -2.18 -17.66
C VAL A 115 14.53 -3.16 -17.95
N ALA A 116 14.89 -4.37 -18.38
CA ALA A 116 13.96 -5.47 -18.56
C ALA A 116 14.14 -6.49 -17.42
N VAL A 117 13.12 -6.69 -16.61
CA VAL A 117 13.12 -7.71 -15.56
C VAL A 117 12.44 -8.96 -16.10
N LEU A 118 13.16 -10.07 -16.07
CA LEU A 118 12.71 -11.36 -16.60
C LEU A 118 11.41 -11.85 -15.94
N PRO A 119 10.56 -12.56 -16.70
CA PRO A 119 9.44 -13.31 -16.15
C PRO A 119 9.89 -14.23 -15.02
N ILE A 120 9.14 -14.19 -13.92
CA ILE A 120 9.34 -15.06 -12.77
C ILE A 120 8.30 -16.18 -12.78
N ASN A 121 8.75 -17.39 -12.41
CA ASN A 121 7.89 -18.52 -12.10
C ASN A 121 7.75 -18.63 -10.58
N ILE A 122 6.52 -18.58 -10.09
CA ILE A 122 6.18 -18.60 -8.67
C ILE A 122 5.44 -19.90 -8.39
N ALA A 123 6.14 -20.87 -7.83
CA ALA A 123 5.51 -22.05 -7.25
C ALA A 123 4.97 -21.69 -5.85
N PHE A 124 3.67 -21.81 -5.66
CA PHE A 124 2.99 -21.51 -4.42
C PHE A 124 2.20 -22.71 -3.91
N ASP A 125 2.84 -23.44 -2.99
CA ASP A 125 2.22 -24.53 -2.24
C ASP A 125 1.52 -23.93 -1.01
N SER A 126 0.21 -23.79 -1.12
CA SER A 126 -0.58 -23.18 -0.06
C SER A 126 -0.76 -24.14 1.12
N SER A 127 -0.59 -23.64 2.35
CA SER A 127 -0.81 -24.45 3.56
C SER A 127 -2.22 -24.28 4.14
N LYS A 128 -2.87 -23.14 3.87
CA LYS A 128 -4.20 -22.80 4.39
C LYS A 128 -5.11 -22.32 3.28
N ALA A 129 -6.40 -22.57 3.42
CA ALA A 129 -7.39 -22.01 2.54
C ALA A 129 -8.69 -21.71 3.29
N LEU A 130 -9.46 -20.75 2.78
CA LEU A 130 -10.86 -20.53 3.16
C LEU A 130 -11.65 -19.96 1.99
N ALA A 131 -12.97 -20.01 2.09
CA ALA A 131 -13.86 -19.45 1.09
C ALA A 131 -14.99 -18.63 1.71
N TYR A 132 -15.41 -17.58 1.00
CA TYR A 132 -16.60 -16.79 1.27
C TYR A 132 -17.60 -17.00 0.14
N PHE A 133 -18.80 -17.47 0.47
CA PHE A 133 -19.90 -17.63 -0.50
C PHE A 133 -20.81 -16.41 -0.44
N TYR A 134 -20.90 -15.65 -1.52
CA TYR A 134 -21.74 -14.44 -1.60
C TYR A 134 -23.07 -14.69 -2.32
N GLY A 135 -23.30 -15.90 -2.85
CA GLY A 135 -24.47 -16.17 -3.68
C GLY A 135 -24.57 -15.20 -4.85
N ASP A 136 -25.79 -14.86 -5.26
CA ASP A 136 -26.07 -13.89 -6.34
C ASP A 136 -26.19 -12.45 -5.82
N SER A 137 -25.48 -12.09 -4.73
CA SER A 137 -25.57 -10.76 -4.12
C SER A 137 -25.17 -9.61 -5.05
N TYR A 138 -24.50 -9.93 -6.16
CA TYR A 138 -24.05 -8.97 -7.16
C TYR A 138 -24.95 -8.95 -8.42
N ASP A 139 -26.10 -9.65 -8.38
CA ASP A 139 -27.11 -9.71 -9.46
C ASP A 139 -26.49 -9.98 -10.84
N ASN A 140 -25.64 -10.99 -10.88
CA ASN A 140 -24.78 -11.30 -12.01
C ASN A 140 -25.08 -12.68 -12.61
N SER A 141 -26.27 -13.22 -12.31
CA SER A 141 -26.77 -14.50 -12.83
C SER A 141 -25.92 -15.73 -12.47
N CYS A 142 -24.93 -15.56 -11.58
CA CYS A 142 -24.04 -16.60 -11.07
C CYS A 142 -23.85 -16.40 -9.57
N ASN A 143 -23.57 -17.46 -8.84
CA ASN A 143 -23.11 -17.32 -7.46
C ASN A 143 -21.65 -16.81 -7.46
N THR A 144 -21.34 -15.84 -6.61
CA THR A 144 -19.97 -15.35 -6.42
C THR A 144 -19.34 -16.05 -5.21
N VAL A 145 -18.17 -16.64 -5.41
CA VAL A 145 -17.39 -17.28 -4.33
C VAL A 145 -15.98 -16.72 -4.35
N VAL A 146 -15.50 -16.24 -3.21
CA VAL A 146 -14.10 -15.81 -3.07
C VAL A 146 -13.36 -16.90 -2.32
N VAL A 147 -12.38 -17.53 -2.96
CA VAL A 147 -11.51 -18.55 -2.35
C VAL A 147 -10.13 -17.95 -2.15
N ARG A 148 -9.56 -18.15 -0.97
CA ARG A 148 -8.24 -17.63 -0.60
C ARG A 148 -7.32 -18.76 -0.19
N PHE A 149 -6.08 -18.68 -0.65
CA PHE A 149 -4.99 -19.62 -0.38
C PHE A 149 -3.85 -18.84 0.28
N LEU A 150 -3.30 -19.35 1.37
CA LEU A 150 -2.37 -18.61 2.21
C LEU A 150 -1.18 -19.49 2.61
N SER A 151 0.00 -18.87 2.61
CA SER A 151 1.18 -19.41 3.28
C SER A 151 1.03 -19.37 4.81
N ASP A 152 1.92 -20.08 5.51
CA ASP A 152 1.88 -20.20 6.97
C ASP A 152 1.99 -18.86 7.70
N GLY A 153 2.80 -17.93 7.19
CA GLY A 153 2.98 -16.63 7.84
C GLY A 153 1.82 -15.64 7.61
N CYS A 154 0.89 -15.93 6.70
CA CYS A 154 -0.32 -15.12 6.51
C CYS A 154 -1.49 -15.59 7.37
N ARG A 155 -2.32 -14.67 7.85
CA ARG A 155 -3.57 -14.97 8.55
C ARG A 155 -4.70 -14.09 8.03
N ILE A 156 -5.94 -14.56 8.21
CA ILE A 156 -7.13 -13.77 7.90
C ILE A 156 -7.69 -13.25 9.21
N GLU A 157 -7.75 -11.93 9.33
CA GLU A 157 -8.35 -11.25 10.45
C GLU A 157 -9.88 -11.38 10.41
N PRO A 158 -10.59 -11.21 11.53
CA PRO A 158 -12.05 -11.28 11.57
C PRO A 158 -12.77 -10.34 10.57
N ASN A 159 -12.14 -9.22 10.22
CA ASN A 159 -12.67 -8.26 9.24
C ASN A 159 -12.47 -8.71 7.77
N GLY A 160 -11.79 -9.84 7.54
CA GLY A 160 -11.47 -10.36 6.21
C GLY A 160 -10.18 -9.80 5.60
N ASP A 161 -9.40 -9.01 6.33
CA ASP A 161 -8.08 -8.58 5.87
C ASP A 161 -7.07 -9.73 6.00
N ILE A 162 -6.09 -9.75 5.09
CA ILE A 162 -4.96 -10.68 5.16
C ILE A 162 -3.79 -9.93 5.77
N THR A 163 -3.25 -10.46 6.87
CA THR A 163 -2.14 -9.87 7.61
C THR A 163 -1.04 -10.91 7.82
N GLY A 164 0.07 -10.49 8.43
CA GLY A 164 1.25 -11.34 8.63
C GLY A 164 2.27 -11.16 7.50
N ALA A 165 3.24 -12.07 7.43
CA ALA A 165 4.31 -12.04 6.44
C ALA A 165 4.28 -13.32 5.61
N GLY A 166 4.21 -13.19 4.30
CA GLY A 166 4.12 -14.33 3.39
C GLY A 166 3.26 -14.05 2.17
N THR A 167 3.03 -15.10 1.39
CA THR A 167 2.27 -15.04 0.14
C THR A 167 0.85 -15.57 0.31
N TYR A 168 -0.03 -15.09 -0.56
CA TYR A 168 -1.41 -15.54 -0.65
C TYR A 168 -1.97 -15.35 -2.06
N ILE A 169 -3.02 -16.10 -2.40
CA ILE A 169 -3.82 -15.91 -3.60
C ILE A 169 -5.26 -15.66 -3.20
N ASN A 170 -5.88 -14.65 -3.81
CA ASN A 170 -7.32 -14.42 -3.76
C ASN A 170 -7.89 -14.75 -5.15
N MET A 171 -8.88 -15.64 -5.22
CA MET A 171 -9.60 -15.98 -6.45
C MET A 171 -11.07 -15.60 -6.29
N GLN A 172 -11.60 -14.79 -7.21
CA GLN A 172 -13.03 -14.49 -7.27
C GLN A 172 -13.66 -15.33 -8.37
N LEU A 173 -14.49 -16.29 -7.97
CA LEU A 173 -15.10 -17.30 -8.84
C LEU A 173 -16.58 -17.00 -9.07
N PHE A 174 -17.05 -17.41 -10.24
CA PHE A 174 -18.45 -17.43 -10.64
C PHE A 174 -18.91 -18.89 -10.77
N ALA A 175 -19.75 -19.31 -9.84
CA ALA A 175 -20.29 -20.65 -9.74
C ALA A 175 -21.75 -20.71 -10.25
N PRO A 176 -22.25 -21.89 -10.66
CA PRO A 176 -23.66 -22.08 -10.99
C PRO A 176 -24.60 -21.69 -9.84
N LYS A 177 -25.79 -21.18 -10.15
CA LYS A 177 -26.80 -20.83 -9.11
C LYS A 177 -27.26 -22.02 -8.28
N SER A 178 -27.15 -23.23 -8.82
CA SER A 178 -27.54 -24.47 -8.15
C SER A 178 -26.56 -24.91 -7.06
N THR A 179 -25.42 -24.24 -6.89
CA THR A 179 -24.43 -24.60 -5.86
C THR A 179 -24.54 -23.67 -4.66
N ASP A 180 -24.65 -24.26 -3.47
CA ASP A 180 -24.59 -23.61 -2.15
C ASP A 180 -23.20 -23.70 -1.50
N SER A 181 -22.22 -24.21 -2.25
CA SER A 181 -20.87 -24.53 -1.78
C SER A 181 -19.80 -24.18 -2.82
N ILE A 182 -18.53 -24.53 -2.54
CA ILE A 182 -17.44 -24.37 -3.50
C ILE A 182 -17.65 -25.36 -4.65
N ALA A 183 -18.04 -24.84 -5.82
CA ALA A 183 -18.28 -25.64 -7.00
C ALA A 183 -17.00 -26.35 -7.47
N LEU A 184 -17.12 -27.64 -7.80
CA LEU A 184 -16.04 -28.45 -8.36
C LEU A 184 -16.02 -28.30 -9.88
N GLY A 185 -14.83 -28.19 -10.46
CA GLY A 185 -14.64 -28.07 -11.89
C GLY A 185 -13.45 -27.20 -12.26
N THR A 186 -13.35 -26.91 -13.54
CA THR A 186 -12.27 -26.11 -14.12
C THR A 186 -12.78 -24.71 -14.41
N PHE A 187 -12.23 -23.72 -13.72
CA PHE A 187 -12.53 -22.31 -13.89
C PHE A 187 -11.55 -21.66 -14.87
N ARG A 188 -12.07 -20.86 -15.80
CA ARG A 188 -11.27 -20.07 -16.76
C ARG A 188 -11.46 -18.58 -16.53
N GLN A 189 -10.51 -17.76 -16.95
CA GLN A 189 -10.66 -16.32 -16.77
C GLN A 189 -11.84 -15.76 -17.61
N SER A 190 -12.60 -14.86 -17.01
CA SER A 190 -13.58 -14.02 -17.72
C SER A 190 -13.78 -12.69 -16.98
N ASN A 191 -13.90 -11.60 -17.73
CA ASN A 191 -14.28 -10.29 -17.19
C ASN A 191 -15.79 -10.10 -17.08
N THR A 192 -16.57 -10.99 -17.70
CA THR A 192 -18.02 -11.07 -17.55
C THR A 192 -18.38 -12.27 -16.68
N PRO A 193 -19.31 -12.13 -15.73
CA PRO A 193 -19.80 -13.25 -14.94
C PRO A 193 -20.31 -14.39 -15.83
N MET A 194 -19.72 -15.57 -15.67
CA MET A 194 -20.05 -16.80 -16.40
C MET A 194 -19.77 -17.98 -15.48
N GLN A 195 -20.60 -19.01 -15.51
CA GLN A 195 -20.38 -20.20 -14.69
C GLN A 195 -19.02 -20.84 -15.01
N TYR A 196 -18.33 -21.31 -13.98
CA TYR A 196 -16.97 -21.84 -14.09
C TYR A 196 -15.99 -20.83 -14.67
N ALA A 197 -16.11 -19.57 -14.25
CA ALA A 197 -15.14 -18.53 -14.56
C ALA A 197 -14.58 -17.86 -13.31
N PHE A 198 -13.40 -17.26 -13.42
CA PHE A 198 -12.86 -16.37 -12.39
C PHE A 198 -12.64 -14.96 -12.96
N LEU A 199 -12.85 -13.95 -12.11
CA LEU A 199 -12.70 -12.55 -12.47
C LEU A 199 -11.22 -12.15 -12.51
N SER A 200 -10.78 -11.43 -13.55
CA SER A 200 -9.43 -10.86 -13.59
C SER A 200 -9.19 -9.89 -12.43
N GLY A 201 -7.97 -9.86 -11.91
CA GLY A 201 -7.51 -8.85 -10.96
C GLY A 201 -7.51 -7.44 -11.56
N TYR A 202 -7.96 -6.46 -10.78
CA TYR A 202 -7.93 -5.05 -11.17
C TYR A 202 -7.74 -4.13 -9.96
N LEU A 203 -7.25 -2.92 -10.22
CA LEU A 203 -7.14 -1.86 -9.22
C LEU A 203 -8.37 -0.96 -9.29
N ARG A 204 -8.85 -0.54 -8.11
CA ARG A 204 -9.85 0.52 -7.96
C ARG A 204 -9.31 1.59 -7.04
N GLU A 205 -9.40 2.84 -7.46
CA GLU A 205 -9.07 3.99 -6.62
C GLU A 205 -10.32 4.54 -5.95
N HIS A 206 -10.22 4.81 -4.65
CA HIS A 206 -11.28 5.46 -3.88
C HIS A 206 -10.67 6.17 -2.68
N ASN A 207 -10.95 7.48 -2.53
CA ASN A 207 -10.39 8.35 -1.48
C ASN A 207 -8.86 8.25 -1.35
N ASP A 208 -8.14 8.39 -2.47
CA ASP A 208 -6.68 8.30 -2.55
C ASP A 208 -6.07 6.96 -2.08
N ARG A 209 -6.92 5.93 -1.92
CA ARG A 209 -6.49 4.56 -1.62
C ARG A 209 -6.74 3.68 -2.83
N ARG A 210 -5.77 2.81 -3.12
CA ARG A 210 -5.86 1.77 -4.13
C ARG A 210 -6.30 0.47 -3.47
N TYR A 211 -7.34 -0.13 -4.04
CA TYR A 211 -7.89 -1.42 -3.66
C TYR A 211 -7.65 -2.41 -4.78
N VAL A 212 -7.22 -3.62 -4.41
CA VAL A 212 -7.11 -4.74 -5.34
C VAL A 212 -8.40 -5.55 -5.25
N LEU A 213 -9.00 -5.84 -6.41
CA LEU A 213 -10.25 -6.57 -6.54
C LEU A 213 -10.08 -7.68 -7.58
N GLY A 214 -11.02 -8.64 -7.61
CA GLY A 214 -10.96 -9.79 -8.50
C GLY A 214 -9.94 -10.83 -8.04
N SER A 215 -9.21 -11.43 -8.98
CA SER A 215 -8.23 -12.48 -8.68
C SER A 215 -6.79 -11.96 -8.72
N TYR A 216 -5.99 -12.22 -7.69
CA TYR A 216 -4.64 -11.68 -7.57
C TYR A 216 -3.77 -12.53 -6.64
N PHE A 217 -2.45 -12.46 -6.86
CA PHE A 217 -1.43 -12.98 -5.96
C PHE A 217 -0.85 -11.82 -5.15
N GLY A 218 -0.69 -12.01 -3.84
CA GLY A 218 -0.13 -11.01 -2.94
C GLY A 218 1.06 -11.54 -2.16
N ASN A 219 2.02 -10.67 -1.88
CA ASN A 219 3.15 -10.92 -0.99
C ASN A 219 3.20 -9.81 0.07
N LEU A 220 3.04 -10.20 1.33
CA LEU A 220 3.14 -9.35 2.50
C LEU A 220 4.55 -9.47 3.07
N SER A 221 5.31 -8.38 3.05
CA SER A 221 6.63 -8.30 3.66
C SER A 221 6.67 -7.17 4.69
N GLY A 222 7.56 -7.27 5.70
CA GLY A 222 7.66 -6.29 6.79
C GLY A 222 7.96 -4.84 6.37
N GLY A 223 8.25 -4.59 5.10
CA GLY A 223 8.46 -3.25 4.52
C GLY A 223 7.47 -2.85 3.41
N GLY A 224 6.49 -3.68 3.06
CA GLY A 224 5.50 -3.37 2.02
C GLY A 224 4.73 -4.56 1.47
N ASN A 225 3.64 -4.27 0.76
CA ASN A 225 2.79 -5.27 0.09
C ASN A 225 2.99 -5.16 -1.42
N SER A 226 3.42 -6.25 -2.07
CA SER A 226 3.40 -6.35 -3.53
C SER A 226 2.26 -7.25 -3.99
N VAL A 227 1.73 -6.96 -5.17
CA VAL A 227 0.56 -7.65 -5.72
C VAL A 227 0.76 -7.83 -7.22
N VAL A 228 0.41 -9.03 -7.70
CA VAL A 228 0.31 -9.38 -9.12
C VAL A 228 -1.16 -9.56 -9.46
N LEU A 229 -1.64 -8.83 -10.46
CA LEU A 229 -3.01 -8.97 -10.90
C LEU A 229 -3.09 -10.21 -11.80
N ILE A 230 -3.87 -11.22 -11.40
CA ILE A 230 -4.05 -12.41 -12.22
C ILE A 230 -4.94 -12.03 -13.43
N LYS A 231 -4.41 -12.17 -14.63
CA LYS A 231 -5.07 -11.78 -15.89
C LYS A 231 -5.59 -12.95 -16.68
N GLU A 232 -4.91 -14.08 -16.62
CA GLU A 232 -5.26 -15.28 -17.39
C GLU A 232 -4.93 -16.52 -16.57
N GLY A 233 -5.46 -17.66 -16.99
CA GLY A 233 -5.12 -18.95 -16.40
C GLY A 233 -6.25 -19.93 -16.33
N VAL A 234 -5.95 -21.07 -15.72
CA VAL A 234 -6.88 -22.16 -15.45
C VAL A 234 -6.78 -22.49 -13.97
N PHE A 235 -7.94 -22.65 -13.33
CA PHE A 235 -8.05 -22.95 -11.92
C PHE A 235 -8.95 -24.15 -11.71
N ASN A 236 -8.39 -25.27 -11.28
CA ASN A 236 -9.09 -26.52 -11.13
C ASN A 236 -9.39 -26.81 -9.66
N ILE A 237 -10.65 -27.12 -9.35
CA ILE A 237 -11.09 -27.52 -8.02
C ILE A 237 -11.69 -28.92 -8.12
N SER A 238 -11.13 -29.86 -7.39
CA SER A 238 -11.63 -31.23 -7.30
C SER A 238 -11.70 -31.67 -5.83
N LYS A 239 -12.19 -32.89 -5.60
CA LYS A 239 -12.16 -33.53 -4.29
C LYS A 239 -11.52 -34.89 -4.37
N ARG A 240 -10.71 -35.20 -3.35
CA ARG A 240 -10.21 -36.54 -3.06
C ARG A 240 -10.69 -36.90 -1.65
N MET A 241 -11.60 -37.87 -1.57
CA MET A 241 -12.31 -38.21 -0.32
C MET A 241 -13.03 -36.95 0.24
N SER A 242 -12.67 -36.51 1.46
CA SER A 242 -13.23 -35.34 2.12
C SER A 242 -12.40 -34.07 1.96
N GLN A 243 -11.29 -34.12 1.21
CA GLN A 243 -10.39 -32.99 0.99
C GLN A 243 -10.58 -32.39 -0.39
N TYR A 244 -10.47 -31.06 -0.47
CA TYR A 244 -10.31 -30.36 -1.74
C TYR A 244 -8.90 -30.56 -2.25
N VAL A 245 -8.77 -30.74 -3.56
CA VAL A 245 -7.50 -30.70 -4.29
C VAL A 245 -7.64 -29.61 -5.33
N VAL A 246 -6.78 -28.61 -5.23
CA VAL A 246 -6.83 -27.40 -6.04
C VAL A 246 -5.48 -27.20 -6.73
N GLU A 247 -5.56 -26.96 -8.03
CA GLU A 247 -4.41 -26.69 -8.88
C GLU A 247 -4.71 -25.47 -9.74
N GLY A 248 -3.74 -24.59 -9.92
CA GLY A 248 -3.90 -23.42 -10.77
C GLY A 248 -2.62 -23.06 -11.49
N VAL A 249 -2.74 -22.65 -12.75
CA VAL A 249 -1.64 -22.04 -13.50
C VAL A 249 -2.16 -20.72 -14.05
N PHE A 250 -1.50 -19.64 -13.65
CA PHE A 250 -1.94 -18.27 -13.91
C PHE A 250 -0.87 -17.44 -14.58
N ARG A 251 -1.32 -16.44 -15.35
CA ARG A 251 -0.47 -15.38 -15.87
C ARG A 251 -0.82 -14.05 -15.19
N GLY A 252 0.20 -13.38 -14.67
CA GLY A 252 0.12 -12.04 -14.10
C GLY A 252 0.01 -10.95 -15.16
N ASP A 253 -0.16 -9.70 -14.72
CA ASP A 253 -0.29 -8.54 -15.59
C ASP A 253 1.02 -8.09 -16.23
N LYS A 254 2.15 -8.62 -15.77
CA LYS A 254 3.47 -8.37 -16.35
C LYS A 254 4.16 -9.67 -16.76
N ASP A 255 3.40 -10.68 -17.17
CA ASP A 255 3.89 -11.97 -17.67
C ASP A 255 4.51 -12.91 -16.64
N GLU A 256 4.20 -12.73 -15.37
CA GLU A 256 4.57 -13.69 -14.33
C GLU A 256 3.78 -14.99 -14.47
N VAL A 257 4.42 -16.12 -14.21
CA VAL A 257 3.76 -17.42 -14.15
C VAL A 257 3.59 -17.80 -12.69
N ILE A 258 2.36 -18.08 -12.27
CA ILE A 258 2.05 -18.47 -10.89
C ILE A 258 1.42 -19.86 -10.93
N GLU A 259 2.05 -20.81 -10.25
CA GLU A 259 1.57 -22.18 -10.08
C GLU A 259 1.08 -22.35 -8.64
N LEU A 260 -0.22 -22.63 -8.49
CA LEU A 260 -0.85 -22.87 -7.19
C LEU A 260 -1.08 -24.37 -7.02
N SER A 261 -0.67 -24.90 -5.87
CA SER A 261 -1.10 -26.22 -5.40
C SER A 261 -1.70 -26.12 -3.99
N TYR A 262 -2.76 -26.89 -3.74
CA TYR A 262 -3.35 -27.03 -2.42
C TYR A 262 -4.09 -28.35 -2.27
N SER A 263 -3.92 -29.02 -1.12
CA SER A 263 -4.75 -30.17 -0.73
C SER A 263 -5.15 -30.03 0.73
N GLY A 264 -6.45 -30.02 1.02
CA GLY A 264 -6.92 -29.90 2.39
C GLY A 264 -8.39 -29.51 2.52
N LYS A 265 -8.76 -29.08 3.74
CA LYS A 265 -10.11 -28.57 4.02
C LYS A 265 -10.17 -27.08 3.71
N ILE A 266 -11.22 -26.66 3.00
CA ILE A 266 -11.53 -25.25 2.78
C ILE A 266 -12.80 -24.92 3.56
N PRO A 267 -12.70 -24.29 4.75
CA PRO A 267 -13.86 -23.77 5.45
C PRO A 267 -14.61 -22.75 4.59
N LEU A 268 -15.94 -22.87 4.54
CA LEU A 268 -16.81 -21.99 3.78
C LEU A 268 -17.63 -21.12 4.74
N PHE A 269 -17.58 -19.82 4.53
CA PHE A 269 -18.39 -18.83 5.26
C PHE A 269 -19.46 -18.26 4.34
N ASP A 270 -20.72 -18.53 4.65
CA ASP A 270 -21.85 -18.01 3.88
C ASP A 270 -22.11 -16.53 4.20
N ARG A 271 -22.11 -15.70 3.16
CA ARG A 271 -22.39 -14.26 3.11
C ARG A 271 -23.49 -13.93 2.09
N SER A 272 -24.20 -14.92 1.55
CA SER A 272 -25.27 -14.71 0.57
C SER A 272 -26.51 -14.04 1.19
N ASN A 273 -26.75 -14.31 2.48
CA ASN A 273 -27.85 -13.72 3.24
C ASN A 273 -27.44 -12.50 4.09
N THR A 274 -26.25 -11.92 3.88
CA THR A 274 -25.92 -10.63 4.50
C THR A 274 -26.67 -9.50 3.80
N THR A 275 -27.97 -9.40 4.03
CA THR A 275 -28.62 -8.09 3.98
C THR A 275 -27.86 -7.19 4.96
N ALA A 276 -27.40 -6.02 4.52
CA ALA A 276 -26.85 -5.02 5.41
C ALA A 276 -27.96 -4.60 6.38
N ASP A 277 -28.06 -5.31 7.50
CA ASP A 277 -29.00 -4.99 8.56
C ASP A 277 -28.59 -3.64 9.13
N THR A 278 -29.27 -2.60 8.68
CA THR A 278 -28.95 -1.22 9.03
C THR A 278 -29.67 -0.90 10.32
N VAL A 279 -28.97 -1.10 11.43
CA VAL A 279 -29.48 -0.69 12.74
C VAL A 279 -29.19 0.79 12.93
N VAL A 280 -30.24 1.60 12.96
CA VAL A 280 -30.14 3.03 13.24
C VAL A 280 -30.34 3.25 14.74
N PHE A 281 -29.35 3.83 15.38
CA PHE A 281 -29.44 4.27 16.77
C PHE A 281 -29.84 5.76 16.83
N ASP A 282 -30.75 6.11 17.73
CA ASP A 282 -31.20 7.49 17.85
C ASP A 282 -30.05 8.40 18.30
N ARG A 283 -30.03 9.64 17.80
CA ARG A 283 -28.90 10.59 17.99
C ARG A 283 -28.77 11.15 19.42
N ARG A 284 -29.55 10.66 20.38
CA ARG A 284 -29.49 11.06 21.78
C ARG A 284 -28.68 10.01 22.53
N THR A 285 -27.44 10.36 22.88
CA THR A 285 -26.63 9.57 23.79
C THR A 285 -27.42 9.28 25.06
N SER A 286 -27.59 8.00 25.40
CA SER A 286 -28.38 7.58 26.56
C SER A 286 -27.57 7.67 27.85
N ALA A 287 -26.25 7.48 27.77
CA ALA A 287 -25.31 7.66 28.88
C ALA A 287 -23.86 7.80 28.37
N ILE A 288 -23.03 8.52 29.14
CA ILE A 288 -21.57 8.48 29.05
C ILE A 288 -21.05 8.06 30.42
N ASP A 289 -20.45 6.87 30.49
CA ASP A 289 -19.81 6.35 31.70
C ASP A 289 -18.30 6.62 31.61
N ASP A 290 -17.72 7.19 32.66
CA ASP A 290 -16.27 7.28 32.85
C ASP A 290 -15.80 6.00 33.56
N LEU A 291 -14.96 5.20 32.89
CA LEU A 291 -14.50 3.90 33.37
C LEU A 291 -13.03 3.92 33.83
N GLY A 292 -12.34 5.06 33.78
CA GLY A 292 -10.91 5.15 34.09
C GLY A 292 -10.05 4.21 33.22
N ASP A 293 -8.94 3.70 33.76
CA ASP A 293 -8.11 2.69 33.09
C ASP A 293 -8.65 1.27 33.33
N LEU A 294 -9.89 1.02 32.91
CA LEU A 294 -10.60 -0.24 33.15
C LEU A 294 -9.79 -1.49 32.74
N TYR A 295 -8.99 -1.38 31.68
CA TYR A 295 -8.27 -2.50 31.08
C TYR A 295 -6.79 -2.56 31.49
N ASN A 296 -6.30 -1.65 32.34
CA ASN A 296 -4.89 -1.54 32.73
C ASN A 296 -3.94 -1.45 31.53
N VAL A 297 -4.31 -0.64 30.53
CA VAL A 297 -3.55 -0.45 29.28
C VAL A 297 -3.00 0.96 29.14
N GLY A 298 -3.07 1.77 30.21
CA GLY A 298 -2.59 3.16 30.19
C GLY A 298 -3.47 4.08 29.34
N CYS A 299 -4.74 3.75 29.16
CA CYS A 299 -5.72 4.59 28.47
C CYS A 299 -6.91 4.87 29.39
N HIS A 300 -7.46 6.07 29.31
CA HIS A 300 -8.69 6.41 30.00
C HIS A 300 -9.89 6.01 29.12
N ILE A 301 -10.78 5.17 29.62
CA ILE A 301 -11.90 4.60 28.86
C ILE A 301 -13.18 5.35 29.19
N PHE A 302 -13.85 5.84 28.14
CA PHE A 302 -15.20 6.38 28.23
C PHE A 302 -16.16 5.50 27.45
N ARG A 303 -17.26 5.08 28.09
CA ARG A 303 -18.30 4.27 27.46
C ARG A 303 -19.50 5.12 27.11
N VAL A 304 -19.83 5.16 25.83
CA VAL A 304 -21.00 5.86 25.30
C VAL A 304 -22.03 4.83 24.90
N LYS A 305 -23.28 5.05 25.31
CA LYS A 305 -24.41 4.19 24.94
C LYS A 305 -25.42 4.95 24.09
N TYR A 306 -25.92 4.28 23.06
CA TYR A 306 -27.02 4.74 22.23
C TYR A 306 -28.06 3.64 22.18
N SER A 307 -29.34 4.00 22.32
CA SER A 307 -30.45 3.08 22.13
C SER A 307 -31.31 3.51 20.96
N ASN A 308 -32.09 2.59 20.41
CA ASN A 308 -33.15 2.91 19.45
C ASN A 308 -34.55 2.62 20.05
N ASN A 309 -35.60 2.96 19.32
CA ASN A 309 -36.99 2.81 19.78
C ASN A 309 -37.50 1.36 19.85
N VAL A 310 -36.70 0.38 19.42
CA VAL A 310 -37.04 -1.05 19.47
C VAL A 310 -36.24 -1.80 20.55
N GLY A 311 -35.42 -1.09 21.34
CA GLY A 311 -34.70 -1.65 22.49
C GLY A 311 -33.30 -2.17 22.19
N ASP A 312 -32.77 -1.95 20.98
CA ASP A 312 -31.36 -2.25 20.69
C ASP A 312 -30.44 -1.23 21.35
N LEU A 313 -29.22 -1.66 21.68
CA LEU A 313 -28.20 -0.83 22.30
C LEU A 313 -26.89 -0.92 21.50
N LEU A 314 -26.32 0.23 21.17
CA LEU A 314 -24.93 0.37 20.75
C LEU A 314 -24.12 0.87 21.94
N GLN A 315 -23.14 0.07 22.36
CA GLN A 315 -22.13 0.46 23.33
C GLN A 315 -20.83 0.75 22.57
N ILE A 316 -20.26 1.92 22.80
CA ILE A 316 -18.99 2.35 22.22
C ILE A 316 -18.04 2.69 23.36
N GLU A 317 -16.89 2.05 23.41
CA GLU A 317 -15.86 2.37 24.39
C GLU A 317 -14.68 3.02 23.70
N MET A 318 -14.37 4.24 24.13
CA MET A 318 -13.38 5.12 23.50
C MET A 318 -12.19 5.25 24.43
N ALA A 319 -11.01 4.82 23.95
CA ALA A 319 -9.76 4.93 24.68
C ALA A 319 -9.12 6.30 24.40
N THR A 320 -8.98 7.12 25.43
CA THR A 320 -8.37 8.45 25.36
C THR A 320 -7.04 8.46 26.14
N PRO A 321 -6.21 9.51 25.98
CA PRO A 321 -5.01 9.66 26.81
C PRO A 321 -5.34 9.59 28.29
N LEU A 322 -4.50 8.93 29.09
CA LEU A 322 -4.76 8.66 30.52
C LEU A 322 -5.07 9.91 31.36
N ILE A 323 -4.57 11.08 30.94
CA ILE A 323 -4.78 12.36 31.63
C ILE A 323 -6.13 13.03 31.28
N ALA A 324 -6.88 12.49 30.32
CA ALA A 324 -8.07 13.14 29.77
C ALA A 324 -9.26 13.01 30.72
N LYS A 325 -9.83 14.15 31.14
CA LYS A 325 -11.02 14.19 32.01
C LYS A 325 -12.36 14.05 31.27
N SER A 326 -12.32 13.87 29.95
CA SER A 326 -13.48 13.76 29.08
C SER A 326 -13.08 13.14 27.73
N ILE A 327 -14.06 12.71 26.94
CA ILE A 327 -13.82 12.23 25.58
C ILE A 327 -13.15 13.33 24.75
N VAL A 328 -12.00 12.98 24.16
CA VAL A 328 -11.19 13.92 23.37
C VAL A 328 -11.71 13.97 21.93
N ALA A 329 -11.65 15.16 21.30
CA ALA A 329 -11.98 15.27 19.88
C ALA A 329 -10.94 14.52 19.03
N GLY A 330 -11.40 13.72 18.08
CA GLY A 330 -10.54 12.85 17.29
C GLY A 330 -11.31 11.81 16.49
N GLU A 331 -10.60 11.07 15.65
CA GLU A 331 -11.13 9.90 14.97
C GLU A 331 -10.74 8.65 15.76
N TYR A 332 -11.74 7.85 16.12
CA TYR A 332 -11.59 6.60 16.85
C TYR A 332 -11.98 5.46 15.94
N SER A 333 -11.18 4.40 15.89
CA SER A 333 -11.47 3.23 15.06
C SER A 333 -11.37 1.93 15.84
N VAL A 334 -12.22 0.96 15.51
CA VAL A 334 -12.08 -0.41 16.02
C VAL A 334 -10.76 -0.98 15.50
N GLY A 335 -9.94 -1.49 16.40
CA GLY A 335 -8.68 -2.17 16.09
C GLY A 335 -8.54 -3.47 16.87
N SER A 336 -7.39 -4.14 16.75
CA SER A 336 -7.08 -5.36 17.51
C SER A 336 -6.49 -5.12 18.90
N SER A 337 -6.17 -3.86 19.25
CA SER A 337 -5.58 -3.47 20.53
C SER A 337 -6.13 -2.14 21.02
N ILE A 338 -6.18 -1.99 22.34
CA ILE A 338 -6.59 -0.75 23.01
C ILE A 338 -5.38 0.19 23.08
N ARG A 339 -5.54 1.38 22.51
CA ARG A 339 -4.57 2.49 22.50
C ARG A 339 -5.30 3.83 22.44
N GLU A 340 -4.59 4.93 22.66
CA GLU A 340 -5.19 6.26 22.50
C GLU A 340 -5.84 6.42 21.12
N PHE A 341 -7.04 7.02 21.09
CA PHE A 341 -7.87 7.19 19.89
C PHE A 341 -8.28 5.89 19.21
N SER A 342 -8.39 4.79 19.96
CA SER A 342 -9.01 3.56 19.48
C SER A 342 -10.38 3.33 20.11
N LEU A 343 -11.22 2.57 19.42
CA LEU A 343 -12.38 1.94 20.03
C LEU A 343 -11.94 0.60 20.65
N VAL A 344 -12.39 0.34 21.87
CA VAL A 344 -12.07 -0.90 22.58
C VAL A 344 -12.70 -2.08 21.83
N PRO A 345 -11.95 -3.16 21.53
CA PRO A 345 -12.46 -4.33 20.83
C PRO A 345 -13.59 -5.03 21.62
N SER A 346 -14.56 -5.63 20.92
CA SER A 346 -15.67 -6.36 21.55
C SER A 346 -15.17 -7.53 22.41
N ASP A 347 -15.57 -7.56 23.68
CA ASP A 347 -15.46 -8.73 24.55
C ASP A 347 -16.85 -9.30 24.86
N MET A 348 -17.16 -10.44 24.26
CA MET A 348 -18.47 -11.08 24.38
C MET A 348 -18.63 -11.89 25.66
N VAL A 349 -17.54 -12.14 26.39
CA VAL A 349 -17.57 -12.85 27.66
C VAL A 349 -17.96 -11.89 28.76
N THR A 350 -17.32 -10.72 28.80
CA THR A 350 -17.57 -9.70 29.84
C THR A 350 -18.64 -8.69 29.46
N GLY A 351 -18.98 -8.58 28.17
CA GLY A 351 -19.82 -7.50 27.65
C GLY A 351 -19.09 -6.14 27.60
N GLY A 352 -17.76 -6.16 27.71
CA GLY A 352 -16.91 -4.99 27.57
C GLY A 352 -16.63 -4.63 26.10
N GLY A 353 -16.11 -3.43 25.89
CA GLY A 353 -15.74 -2.94 24.58
C GLY A 353 -16.90 -2.39 23.75
N THR A 354 -16.61 -2.22 22.47
CA THR A 354 -17.56 -1.70 21.48
C THR A 354 -18.42 -2.84 20.94
N ILE A 355 -19.71 -2.86 21.26
CA ILE A 355 -20.63 -3.96 20.98
C ILE A 355 -22.03 -3.44 20.63
N ILE A 356 -22.79 -4.28 19.94
CA ILE A 356 -24.22 -4.07 19.72
C ILE A 356 -24.98 -5.10 20.55
N LYS A 357 -26.09 -4.73 21.17
CA LYS A 357 -27.01 -5.66 21.85
C LYS A 357 -28.37 -5.59 21.17
N ARG A 358 -28.87 -6.71 20.68
CA ARG A 358 -30.17 -6.85 20.01
C ARG A 358 -30.94 -8.01 20.60
N ASN A 359 -32.20 -7.79 20.97
CA ASN A 359 -33.06 -8.83 21.55
C ASN A 359 -32.39 -9.61 22.71
N GLY A 360 -31.59 -8.92 23.53
CA GLY A 360 -30.85 -9.53 24.64
C GLY A 360 -29.53 -10.20 24.27
N ILE A 361 -29.24 -10.41 22.99
CA ILE A 361 -28.01 -11.04 22.48
C ILE A 361 -26.96 -9.96 22.19
N LEU A 362 -25.70 -10.24 22.56
CA LEU A 362 -24.58 -9.39 22.19
C LEU A 362 -24.05 -9.77 20.80
N ASP A 363 -23.80 -8.77 19.97
CA ASP A 363 -23.12 -8.84 18.68
C ASP A 363 -21.79 -8.09 18.72
N LYS A 364 -20.76 -8.69 18.11
CA LYS A 364 -19.44 -8.08 17.96
C LYS A 364 -19.49 -6.96 16.94
N VAL A 365 -18.85 -5.83 17.26
CA VAL A 365 -18.50 -4.80 16.28
C VAL A 365 -17.07 -5.07 15.82
N LEU A 366 -16.92 -5.63 14.62
CA LEU A 366 -15.61 -6.02 14.08
C LEU A 366 -14.87 -4.86 13.41
N TYR A 367 -15.61 -3.88 12.92
CA TYR A 367 -15.09 -2.73 12.20
C TYR A 367 -15.99 -1.52 12.42
N GLY A 368 -15.39 -0.34 12.33
CA GLY A 368 -16.11 0.91 12.48
C GLY A 368 -15.18 2.04 12.86
N ARG A 369 -15.64 3.25 12.61
CA ARG A 369 -15.01 4.46 13.11
C ARG A 369 -16.04 5.42 13.63
N VAL A 370 -15.61 6.24 14.57
CA VAL A 370 -16.38 7.29 15.20
C VAL A 370 -15.55 8.56 15.15
N ARG A 371 -16.15 9.66 14.72
CA ARG A 371 -15.52 10.98 14.78
C ARG A 371 -16.15 11.80 15.89
N VAL A 372 -15.30 12.25 16.81
CA VAL A 372 -15.67 13.16 17.88
C VAL A 372 -15.25 14.57 17.51
N PHE A 373 -16.22 15.47 17.46
CA PHE A 373 -16.01 16.90 17.26
C PHE A 373 -16.31 17.64 18.55
N ARG A 374 -15.53 18.68 18.84
CA ARG A 374 -15.89 19.63 19.88
C ARG A 374 -16.95 20.59 19.35
N LYS A 375 -18.11 20.66 20.00
CA LYS A 375 -19.18 21.62 19.67
C LYS A 375 -19.09 22.88 20.53
N SER A 376 -18.74 22.73 21.81
CA SER A 376 -18.48 23.86 22.72
C SER A 376 -17.55 23.43 23.85
N ALA A 377 -17.33 24.30 24.84
CA ALA A 377 -16.50 23.99 26.00
C ALA A 377 -16.91 22.67 26.71
N ASN A 378 -18.23 22.44 26.81
CA ASN A 378 -18.84 21.34 27.55
C ASN A 378 -19.69 20.41 26.67
N SER A 379 -19.54 20.46 25.34
CA SER A 379 -20.31 19.59 24.45
C SER A 379 -19.49 19.07 23.29
N ILE A 380 -19.73 17.80 22.96
CA ILE A 380 -19.14 17.09 21.85
C ILE A 380 -20.23 16.58 20.91
N ILE A 381 -19.85 16.31 19.66
CA ILE A 381 -20.67 15.61 18.67
C ILE A 381 -19.92 14.35 18.29
N ILE A 382 -20.60 13.22 18.35
CA ILE A 382 -20.08 11.91 17.97
C ILE A 382 -20.80 11.50 16.67
N ARG A 383 -20.06 11.13 15.63
CA ARG A 383 -20.60 10.73 14.32
C ARG A 383 -20.00 9.43 13.82
#